data_AF-A0A5S9MCB2-F1
#
_entry.id   AF-A0A5S9MCB2-F1
#
_cell.length_a   1.000
_cell.length_b   1.000
_cell.length_c   1.000
_cell.angle_alpha   90.00
_cell.angle_beta   90.00
_cell.angle_gamma   90.00
#
_symmetry.space_group_name_H-M   'P 1'
#
loop_
_entity.id
_entity.type
_entity.pdbx_description
1 polymer ?
#
loop_
_entity_poly.entity_id
_entity_poly.type
_entity_poly.pdbx_seq_one_letter_code
_entity_poly.pdbx_strand_id
1 'polypeptide(L)'
;MKELATGKVTLTSQNHGYTVSSINEDVLEVTHIALNDNTIEGLKHKEAPAFTVQYHPEASPGPEDANYLFDQFMEMIHTTEKEGEEVCQNA
;
A
#
# COMPACT_ATOMS: atom_id res chain seq x y z
N MET A 1 1.64 -12.67 -2.47
CA MET A 1 0.42 -11.83 -2.31
C MET A 1 -0.09 -11.39 -3.69
N LYS A 2 -1.37 -11.03 -3.81
CA LYS A 2 -2.00 -10.54 -5.05
C LYS A 2 -2.44 -9.09 -4.87
N GLU A 3 -2.06 -8.24 -5.81
CA GLU A 3 -2.53 -6.86 -5.92
C GLU A 3 -3.88 -6.86 -6.63
N LEU A 4 -4.89 -6.24 -6.03
CA LEU A 4 -6.26 -6.28 -6.56
C LEU A 4 -6.44 -5.37 -7.79
N ALA A 5 -5.72 -4.24 -7.84
CA ALA A 5 -5.82 -3.28 -8.94
C ALA A 5 -5.26 -3.83 -10.26
N THR A 6 -4.10 -4.48 -10.22
CA THR A 6 -3.40 -4.98 -11.42
C THR A 6 -3.62 -6.48 -11.66
N GLY A 7 -4.04 -7.21 -10.62
CA GLY A 7 -4.05 -8.67 -10.62
C GLY A 7 -2.67 -9.32 -10.53
N LYS A 8 -1.59 -8.52 -10.40
CA LYS A 8 -0.20 -9.02 -10.31
C LYS A 8 -0.01 -9.81 -9.03
N VAL A 9 0.76 -10.89 -9.14
CA VAL A 9 1.16 -11.73 -8.01
C VAL A 9 2.63 -11.52 -7.73
N THR A 10 2.95 -11.28 -6.47
CA THR A 10 4.30 -10.98 -6.00
C THR A 10 4.67 -11.94 -4.86
N LEU A 11 5.91 -12.44 -4.84
CA LEU A 11 6.45 -13.16 -3.69
C LEU A 11 6.92 -12.12 -2.66
N THR A 12 6.64 -12.35 -1.38
CA THR A 12 6.87 -11.38 -0.30
C THR A 12 7.48 -12.06 0.91
N SER A 13 8.29 -11.33 1.67
CA SER A 13 8.75 -11.76 3.00
C SER A 13 7.74 -11.33 4.05
N GLN A 14 7.29 -12.25 4.91
CA GLN A 14 6.27 -12.00 5.92
C GLN A 14 6.71 -12.53 7.29
N ASN A 15 6.47 -11.74 8.33
CA ASN A 15 6.74 -12.11 9.72
C ASN A 15 5.76 -11.39 10.67
N HIS A 16 4.47 -11.68 10.55
CA HIS A 16 3.44 -11.16 11.44
C HIS A 16 2.53 -12.30 11.94
N GLY A 17 2.06 -12.18 13.19
CA GLY A 17 1.14 -13.15 13.82
C GLY A 17 -0.29 -12.64 13.99
N TYR A 18 -0.56 -11.39 13.59
CA TYR A 18 -1.86 -10.74 13.64
C TYR A 18 -2.21 -10.20 12.25
N THR A 19 -3.50 -10.09 11.95
CA THR A 19 -3.99 -9.59 10.65
C THR A 19 -5.19 -8.68 10.87
N VAL A 20 -5.45 -7.80 9.91
CA VAL A 20 -6.64 -6.93 9.90
C VAL A 20 -7.83 -7.75 9.44
N SER A 21 -8.85 -7.87 10.30
CA SER A 21 -10.03 -8.69 10.04
C SER A 21 -11.25 -7.91 9.55
N SER A 22 -11.32 -6.60 9.84
CA SER A 22 -12.43 -5.74 9.42
C SER A 22 -11.93 -4.32 9.20
N ILE A 23 -12.50 -3.66 8.19
CA ILE A 23 -12.20 -2.28 7.85
C ILE A 23 -13.49 -1.50 7.66
N ASN A 24 -13.43 -0.18 7.82
CA ASN A 24 -14.50 0.69 7.36
C ASN A 24 -14.35 0.89 5.84
N GLU A 25 -15.15 0.17 5.07
CA GLU A 25 -15.12 0.22 3.60
C GLU A 25 -15.52 1.58 3.03
N ASP A 26 -16.13 2.48 3.80
CA ASP A 26 -16.43 3.84 3.33
C ASP A 26 -15.14 4.68 3.24
N VAL A 27 -14.14 4.37 4.07
CA VAL A 27 -12.91 5.16 4.23
C VAL A 27 -11.69 4.47 3.61
N LEU A 28 -11.65 3.13 3.68
CA LEU A 28 -10.52 2.31 3.28
C LEU A 28 -10.87 1.36 2.14
N GLU A 29 -9.89 1.10 1.29
CA GLU A 29 -9.95 0.12 0.21
C GLU A 29 -8.88 -0.95 0.46
N VAL A 30 -9.23 -2.22 0.23
CA VAL A 30 -8.27 -3.32 0.23
C VAL A 30 -7.47 -3.29 -1.07
N THR A 31 -6.15 -3.25 -0.97
CA THR A 31 -5.27 -3.22 -2.15
C THR A 31 -4.58 -4.55 -2.39
N HIS A 32 -4.24 -5.27 -1.32
CA HIS A 32 -3.46 -6.51 -1.39
C HIS A 32 -4.12 -7.60 -0.55
N ILE A 33 -4.14 -8.82 -1.11
CA ILE A 33 -4.67 -10.01 -0.43
C ILE A 33 -3.66 -11.16 -0.48
N ALA A 34 -3.56 -11.92 0.61
CA ALA A 34 -2.79 -13.15 0.63
C ALA A 34 -3.51 -14.24 -0.17
N LEU A 35 -2.82 -14.87 -1.12
CA LEU A 35 -3.43 -15.92 -1.95
C LEU A 35 -3.65 -17.24 -1.19
N ASN A 36 -2.91 -17.46 -0.11
CA ASN A 36 -2.93 -18.73 0.61
C ASN A 36 -4.12 -18.85 1.56
N ASP A 37 -4.51 -17.76 2.23
CA ASP A 37 -5.54 -17.75 3.27
C ASP A 37 -6.55 -16.60 3.15
N ASN A 38 -6.44 -15.76 2.11
CA ASN A 38 -7.30 -14.61 1.85
C ASN A 38 -7.26 -13.52 2.93
N THR A 39 -6.20 -13.44 3.72
CA THR A 39 -6.01 -12.36 4.68
C THR A 39 -5.67 -11.03 3.99
N ILE A 40 -6.00 -9.91 4.64
CA ILE A 40 -5.72 -8.56 4.15
C ILE A 40 -4.23 -8.28 4.34
N GLU A 41 -3.57 -7.91 3.24
CA GLU A 41 -2.12 -7.66 3.18
C GLU A 41 -1.78 -6.21 2.82
N GLY A 42 -2.78 -5.39 2.51
CA GLY A 42 -2.58 -3.98 2.19
C GLY A 42 -3.88 -3.20 2.07
N LEU A 43 -3.81 -1.94 2.46
CA LEU A 43 -4.93 -1.01 2.55
C LEU A 43 -4.54 0.33 1.93
N LYS A 44 -5.52 1.06 1.42
CA LYS A 44 -5.37 2.44 0.95
C LYS A 44 -6.53 3.29 1.45
N HIS A 45 -6.23 4.50 1.87
CA HIS A 45 -7.24 5.48 2.22
C HIS A 45 -7.83 6.10 0.95
N LYS A 46 -9.16 6.26 0.89
CA LYS A 46 -9.83 6.79 -0.31
C LYS A 46 -9.58 8.27 -0.55
N GLU A 47 -9.56 9.06 0.53
CA GLU A 47 -9.39 10.51 0.46
C GLU A 47 -7.95 10.99 0.78
N ALA A 48 -7.34 10.50 1.86
CA ALA A 48 -6.00 10.90 2.26
C ALA A 48 -4.91 10.17 1.45
N PRO A 49 -3.73 10.81 1.21
CA PRO A 49 -2.56 10.17 0.61
C PRO A 49 -1.90 9.23 1.62
N ALA A 50 -2.53 8.08 1.87
CA ALA A 50 -2.06 7.08 2.81
C ALA A 50 -2.36 5.66 2.30
N PHE A 51 -1.35 4.79 2.38
CA PHE A 51 -1.50 3.36 2.12
C PHE A 51 -0.61 2.55 3.07
N THR A 52 -0.92 1.27 3.23
CA THR A 52 -0.17 0.35 4.08
C THR A 52 0.01 -0.99 3.39
N VAL A 53 1.08 -1.70 3.74
CA VAL A 53 1.28 -3.12 3.43
C VAL A 53 1.65 -3.87 4.70
N GLN A 54 1.26 -5.13 4.78
CA GLN A 54 1.45 -5.97 5.96
C GLN A 54 2.76 -6.78 5.91
N TYR A 55 3.29 -7.00 4.71
CA TYR A 55 4.57 -7.66 4.47
C TYR A 55 5.73 -6.65 4.46
N HIS A 56 6.97 -7.16 4.40
CA HIS A 56 8.19 -6.38 4.39
C HIS A 56 8.62 -6.05 2.95
N PRO A 57 8.33 -4.84 2.42
CA PRO A 57 8.72 -4.46 1.07
C PRO A 57 10.23 -4.26 0.91
N GLU A 58 10.94 -3.93 1.99
CA GLU A 58 12.39 -3.72 2.03
C GLU A 58 13.20 -5.02 1.84
N ALA A 59 12.52 -6.17 1.92
CA ALA A 59 13.12 -7.50 1.92
C ALA A 59 14.25 -7.62 2.97
N SER A 60 15.15 -8.60 2.83
CA SER A 60 16.30 -8.83 3.73
C SER A 60 16.03 -9.63 5.02
N PRO A 61 15.92 -10.98 4.93
CA PRO A 61 15.99 -11.79 3.71
C PRO A 61 14.64 -11.83 2.98
N GLY A 62 14.66 -11.92 1.65
CA GLY A 62 13.45 -12.04 0.84
C GLY A 62 13.60 -11.57 -0.60
N PRO A 63 12.57 -11.76 -1.43
CA PRO A 63 12.51 -11.22 -2.79
C PRO A 63 12.29 -9.70 -2.79
N GLU A 64 12.93 -9.00 -3.72
CA GLU A 64 12.88 -7.53 -3.88
C GLU A 64 11.71 -7.03 -4.75
N ASP A 65 10.79 -7.94 -5.10
CA ASP A 65 9.68 -7.69 -6.03
C ASP A 65 8.68 -6.62 -5.54
N ALA A 66 8.77 -6.23 -4.26
CA ALA A 66 7.91 -5.25 -3.59
C ALA A 66 8.53 -3.85 -3.45
N ASN A 67 9.77 -3.62 -3.92
CA ASN A 67 10.47 -2.34 -3.76
C ASN A 67 9.76 -1.16 -4.43
N TYR A 68 8.93 -1.42 -5.45
CA TYR A 68 8.14 -0.39 -6.15
C TYR A 68 7.21 0.41 -5.22
N LEU A 69 6.88 -0.12 -4.04
CA LEU A 69 6.06 0.58 -3.04
C LEU A 69 6.79 1.80 -2.46
N PHE A 70 8.12 1.77 -2.38
CA PHE A 70 8.90 2.95 -2.01
C PHE A 70 8.83 4.04 -3.08
N ASP A 71 8.90 3.65 -4.37
CA ASP A 71 8.73 4.60 -5.47
C ASP A 71 7.33 5.23 -5.46
N GLN A 72 6.28 4.43 -5.23
CA GLN A 72 4.91 4.94 -5.06
C GLN A 72 4.77 5.89 -3.87
N PHE A 73 5.45 5.60 -2.76
CA PHE A 73 5.44 6.48 -1.59
C PHE A 73 6.14 7.82 -1.89
N MET A 74 7.27 7.80 -2.60
CA MET A 74 7.97 9.02 -3.02
C MET A 74 7.13 9.85 -4.01
N GLU A 75 6.48 9.20 -4.98
CA GLU A 75 5.58 9.87 -5.92
C GLU A 75 4.39 10.54 -5.20
N MET A 76 3.85 9.87 -4.18
CA MET A 76 2.78 10.41 -3.34
C MET A 76 3.21 11.67 -2.58
N ILE A 77 4.44 11.68 -2.01
CA ILE A 77 5.01 12.88 -1.37
C ILE A 77 5.08 14.03 -2.38
N HIS A 78 5.70 13.80 -3.54
CA HIS A 78 5.88 14.85 -4.55
C HIS A 78 4.56 15.40 -5.10
N THR A 79 3.54 14.54 -5.24
CA THR A 79 2.20 14.97 -5.67
C THR A 79 1.56 15.86 -4.61
N THR A 80 1.63 15.45 -3.34
CA THR A 80 1.07 16.21 -2.22
C THR A 80 1.76 17.57 -2.04
N GLU A 81 3.09 17.65 -2.25
CA GLU A 81 3.84 18.90 -2.22
C GLU A 81 3.37 19.88 -3.31
N LYS A 82 3.21 19.40 -4.56
CA LYS A 82 2.74 20.22 -5.68
C LYS A 82 1.32 20.75 -5.48
N GLU A 83 0.42 19.92 -4.98
CA GLU A 83 -0.95 20.35 -4.65
C GLU A 83 -0.95 21.43 -3.57
N GLY A 84 -0.10 21.29 -2.56
CA GLY A 84 0.09 22.32 -1.54
C GLY A 84 0.60 23.65 -2.11
N GLU A 85 1.57 23.60 -3.03
CA GLU A 85 2.08 24.80 -3.73
C GLU A 85 1.02 25.47 -4.60
N GLU A 86 0.23 24.69 -5.36
CA GLU A 86 -0.83 25.20 -6.24
C GLU A 86 -1.98 25.82 -5.42
N VAL A 87 -2.33 25.25 -4.27
CA VAL A 87 -3.30 25.85 -3.34
C VAL A 87 -2.79 27.17 -2.77
N CYS A 88 -1.50 27.25 -2.39
CA CYS A 88 -0.91 28.48 -1.87
C CYS A 88 -0.77 29.59 -2.93
N GLN A 89 -0.58 29.23 -4.20
CA GLN A 89 -0.48 30.19 -5.30
C GLN A 89 -1.83 30.74 -5.77
N ASN A 90 -2.91 29.98 -5.54
CA ASN A 90 -4.28 30.34 -5.94
C ASN A 90 -5.14 30.93 -4.79
N ALA A 91 -4.56 31.12 -3.60
CA ALA A 91 -5.18 31.73 -2.43
C ALA A 91 -4.86 33.23 -2.30
#